data_AF-A0A522W178-F1
#
_entry.id   AF-A0A522W178-F1
#
_cell.length_a   1.000
_cell.length_b   1.000
_cell.length_c   1.000
_cell.angle_alpha   90.00
_cell.angle_beta   90.00
_cell.angle_gamma   90.00
#
_symmetry.space_group_name_H-M   'P 1'
#
loop_
_entity.id
_entity.type
_entity.pdbx_description
1 polymer ?
#
loop_
_entity_poly.entity_id
_entity_poly.type
_entity_poly.pdbx_seq_one_letter_code
_entity_poly.pdbx_strand_id
1 'polypeptide(L)'
;HAADFSSASFGHSANFSGASFGYRADFSGASFGNHTDFSGASFGGSANFSGASFGGSADFSGASFGGIAGFSDTRFGRFAYFSDANFEGSVFFKGTDRDQQETRLTELAKQQIEEEGERETWIKAQLEDGYLNKLTSISFCRTRFGGKTDFKDRIFEDFANFSHAKFDQPPRFENCEGMERLDVTGAQFSFTGERPKYWPWMSEAKNQRGWTTDSNIPTQLRILRKQMEDIKAHDAERDLFIAERQAERGVLISESPDAPGTFGVLLLFYLYQKLSDCGRSARLPAVWLLWKSYAFFLGYLLLAQFGCIKWEKQKATLGDFVADIFSFTLGHALPFLSSLSKVQEDLLTKLFGSGPQGQIDMPLIMQFASTIQSLIGALLLFLFLQAIRNHFRLR
;
A
#
# COMPACT_ATOMS: atom_id res chain seq x y z
N HIS A 1 19.47 -23.33 14.65
CA HIS A 1 19.46 -24.73 14.17
C HIS A 1 18.51 -24.87 13.00
N ALA A 2 18.77 -25.82 12.10
CA ALA A 2 17.87 -26.18 11.00
C ALA A 2 16.98 -27.35 11.43
N ALA A 3 15.71 -27.34 11.02
CA ALA A 3 14.77 -28.44 11.23
C ALA A 3 14.42 -29.06 9.88
N ASP A 4 14.54 -30.38 9.77
CA ASP A 4 14.32 -31.12 8.53
C ASP A 4 13.22 -32.15 8.76
N PHE A 5 12.10 -31.93 8.07
CA PHE A 5 10.92 -32.78 7.96
C PHE A 5 10.61 -33.07 6.49
N SER A 6 11.62 -32.98 5.61
CA SER A 6 11.44 -33.27 4.20
C SER A 6 10.93 -34.70 4.01
N SER A 7 9.90 -34.85 3.16
CA SER A 7 9.18 -36.10 2.92
C SER A 7 8.59 -36.78 4.16
N ALA A 8 8.51 -36.08 5.31
CA ALA A 8 7.92 -36.62 6.52
C ALA A 8 6.41 -36.84 6.32
N SER A 9 5.89 -37.90 6.93
CA SER A 9 4.46 -38.17 6.99
C SER A 9 3.96 -37.90 8.40
N PHE A 10 3.03 -36.97 8.52
CA PHE A 10 2.26 -36.72 9.71
C PHE A 10 0.86 -37.26 9.48
N GLY A 11 0.38 -38.10 10.39
CA GLY A 11 -0.92 -38.77 10.28
C GLY A 11 -2.11 -37.80 10.38
N HIS A 12 -3.20 -38.23 11.01
CA HIS A 12 -4.47 -37.47 10.97
C HIS A 12 -4.36 -36.01 11.42
N SER A 13 -3.53 -35.71 12.44
CA SER A 13 -3.35 -34.35 12.93
C SER A 13 -1.90 -34.06 13.31
N ALA A 14 -1.42 -32.86 12.98
CA ALA A 14 -0.10 -32.37 13.35
C ALA A 14 -0.20 -30.95 13.92
N ASN A 15 0.44 -30.71 15.07
CA ASN A 15 0.39 -29.42 15.76
C ASN A 15 1.80 -28.85 15.93
N PHE A 16 2.03 -27.72 15.27
CA PHE A 16 3.20 -26.86 15.32
C PHE A 16 2.81 -25.42 15.73
N SER A 17 1.64 -25.23 16.35
CA SER A 17 1.18 -23.92 16.81
C SER A 17 2.22 -23.28 17.75
N GLY A 18 2.54 -22.02 17.48
CA GLY A 18 3.56 -21.28 18.22
C GLY A 18 4.99 -21.84 18.12
N ALA A 19 5.24 -22.85 17.27
CA ALA A 19 6.57 -23.43 17.12
C ALA A 19 7.55 -22.40 16.55
N SER A 20 8.80 -22.42 17.03
CA SER A 20 9.86 -21.56 16.52
C SER A 20 10.90 -22.38 15.76
N PHE A 21 10.97 -22.14 14.46
CA PHE A 21 11.99 -22.68 13.57
C PHE A 21 13.03 -21.59 13.31
N GLY A 22 14.28 -21.85 13.70
CA GLY A 22 15.36 -20.85 13.67
C GLY A 22 15.77 -20.44 12.25
N TYR A 23 16.83 -21.06 11.71
CA TYR A 23 17.47 -20.57 10.48
C TYR A 23 16.88 -21.16 9.19
N ARG A 24 16.48 -22.44 9.23
CA ARG A 24 15.86 -23.14 8.10
C ARG A 24 14.87 -24.17 8.63
N ALA A 25 13.69 -24.23 8.02
CA ALA A 25 12.72 -25.28 8.21
C ALA A 25 12.40 -25.92 6.85
N ASP A 26 12.62 -27.22 6.72
CA ASP A 26 12.31 -27.95 5.50
C ASP A 26 11.16 -28.92 5.74
N PHE A 27 10.05 -28.70 5.04
CA PHE A 27 8.87 -29.53 4.97
C PHE A 27 8.58 -29.93 3.51
N SER A 28 9.59 -29.86 2.63
CA SER A 28 9.39 -30.17 1.22
C SER A 28 8.93 -31.61 1.02
N GLY A 29 7.89 -31.81 0.20
CA GLY A 29 7.27 -33.11 -0.01
C GLY A 29 6.63 -33.75 1.23
N ALA A 30 6.55 -33.04 2.37
CA ALA A 30 5.91 -33.56 3.57
C ALA A 30 4.41 -33.77 3.33
N SER A 31 3.87 -34.83 3.90
CA SER A 31 2.43 -35.14 3.85
C SER A 31 1.84 -34.98 5.23
N PHE A 32 0.80 -34.16 5.33
CA PHE A 32 0.02 -33.98 6.54
C PHE A 32 -1.41 -34.46 6.28
N GLY A 33 -1.98 -35.18 7.23
CA GLY A 33 -3.36 -35.66 7.14
C GLY A 33 -4.42 -34.55 7.20
N ASN A 34 -5.50 -34.80 7.92
CA ASN A 34 -6.70 -33.99 7.83
C ASN A 34 -6.59 -32.60 8.50
N HIS A 35 -5.77 -32.46 9.54
CA HIS A 35 -5.66 -31.20 10.28
C HIS A 35 -4.22 -30.85 10.62
N THR A 36 -3.74 -29.69 10.14
CA THR A 36 -2.40 -29.20 10.46
C THR A 36 -2.46 -27.79 10.97
N ASP A 37 -1.82 -27.56 12.11
CA ASP A 37 -1.81 -26.27 12.79
C ASP A 37 -0.38 -25.73 12.90
N PHE A 38 -0.09 -24.67 12.16
CA PHE A 38 1.09 -23.81 12.24
C PHE A 38 0.72 -22.39 12.73
N SER A 39 -0.43 -22.22 13.38
CA SER A 39 -0.90 -20.91 13.84
C SER A 39 0.11 -20.28 14.79
N GLY A 40 0.44 -19.01 14.55
CA GLY A 40 1.44 -18.27 15.32
C GLY A 40 2.87 -18.84 15.24
N ALA A 41 3.16 -19.82 14.38
CA ALA A 41 4.50 -20.35 14.21
C ALA A 41 5.46 -19.28 13.66
N SER A 42 6.74 -19.36 14.04
CA SER A 42 7.78 -18.43 13.59
C SER A 42 8.87 -19.17 12.85
N PHE A 43 9.09 -18.77 11.59
CA PHE A 43 10.16 -19.24 10.73
C PHE A 43 11.17 -18.11 10.55
N GLY A 44 12.24 -18.10 11.36
CA GLY A 44 13.20 -17.01 11.42
C GLY A 44 14.05 -16.85 10.16
N GLY A 45 14.23 -17.92 9.38
CA GLY A 45 14.90 -17.91 8.08
C GLY A 45 14.05 -18.55 6.99
N SER A 46 14.63 -19.38 6.13
CA SER A 46 13.87 -19.98 5.03
C SER A 46 12.93 -21.09 5.50
N ALA A 47 11.70 -21.09 4.99
CA ALA A 47 10.71 -22.13 5.23
C ALA A 47 10.31 -22.76 3.89
N ASN A 48 10.54 -24.05 3.72
CA ASN A 48 10.28 -24.74 2.46
C ASN A 48 9.15 -25.75 2.62
N PHE A 49 7.99 -25.46 2.05
CA PHE A 49 6.84 -26.37 1.96
C PHE A 49 6.63 -26.86 0.52
N SER A 50 7.62 -26.69 -0.37
CA SER A 50 7.44 -27.00 -1.79
C SER A 50 7.07 -28.47 -1.99
N GLY A 51 6.01 -28.73 -2.76
CA GLY A 51 5.45 -30.06 -2.98
C GLY A 51 4.80 -30.72 -1.75
N ALA A 52 4.65 -30.03 -0.62
CA ALA A 52 3.96 -30.56 0.54
C ALA A 52 2.46 -30.76 0.26
N SER A 53 1.83 -31.70 0.97
CA SER A 53 0.41 -32.00 0.84
C SER A 53 -0.29 -31.90 2.20
N PHE A 54 -1.34 -31.09 2.26
CA PHE A 54 -2.22 -30.97 3.42
C PHE A 54 -3.57 -31.60 3.06
N GLY A 55 -3.93 -32.72 3.68
CA GLY A 55 -5.12 -33.51 3.31
C GLY A 55 -6.44 -32.82 3.59
N GLY A 56 -6.51 -31.96 4.61
CA GLY A 56 -7.73 -31.24 4.99
C GLY A 56 -7.49 -29.76 5.21
N SER A 57 -7.51 -29.31 6.46
CA SER A 57 -7.28 -27.92 6.85
C SER A 57 -5.82 -27.69 7.23
N ALA A 58 -5.22 -26.64 6.69
CA ALA A 58 -3.90 -26.16 7.07
C ALA A 58 -4.00 -24.72 7.60
N ASP A 59 -3.70 -24.53 8.88
CA ASP A 59 -3.75 -23.21 9.52
C ASP A 59 -2.34 -22.64 9.70
N PHE A 60 -2.06 -21.51 9.08
CA PHE A 60 -0.87 -20.68 9.21
C PHE A 60 -1.23 -19.28 9.74
N SER A 61 -2.39 -19.12 10.38
CA SER A 61 -2.87 -17.82 10.82
C SER A 61 -1.93 -17.21 11.86
N GLY A 62 -1.57 -15.95 11.68
CA GLY A 62 -0.59 -15.25 12.52
C GLY A 62 0.84 -15.78 12.42
N ALA A 63 1.15 -16.71 11.50
CA ALA A 63 2.51 -17.21 11.33
C ALA A 63 3.45 -16.12 10.77
N SER A 64 4.72 -16.17 11.16
CA SER A 64 5.75 -15.23 10.71
C SER A 64 6.84 -15.94 9.91
N PHE A 65 7.16 -15.41 8.74
CA PHE A 65 8.20 -15.90 7.84
C PHE A 65 9.24 -14.80 7.63
N GLY A 66 10.35 -14.86 8.37
CA GLY A 66 11.43 -13.87 8.29
C GLY A 66 12.28 -13.97 7.02
N GLY A 67 12.40 -15.18 6.46
CA GLY A 67 13.10 -15.44 5.22
C GLY A 67 12.19 -15.76 4.03
N ILE A 68 12.74 -16.48 3.06
CA ILE A 68 11.98 -16.95 1.89
C ILE A 68 11.04 -18.08 2.32
N ALA A 69 9.76 -17.97 1.94
CA ALA A 69 8.75 -19.01 2.15
C ALA A 69 8.37 -19.66 0.81
N GLY A 70 8.65 -20.95 0.65
CA GLY A 70 8.33 -21.70 -0.56
C GLY A 70 7.07 -22.54 -0.37
N PHE A 71 6.00 -22.25 -1.11
CA PHE A 71 4.77 -23.04 -1.21
C PHE A 71 4.52 -23.49 -2.66
N SER A 72 5.59 -23.61 -3.45
CA SER A 72 5.47 -24.00 -4.85
C SER A 72 4.97 -25.43 -4.93
N ASP A 73 4.02 -25.71 -5.81
CA ASP A 73 3.41 -27.04 -5.97
C ASP A 73 2.80 -27.62 -4.68
N THR A 74 2.54 -26.76 -3.68
CA THR A 74 1.90 -27.19 -2.43
C THR A 74 0.42 -27.46 -2.68
N ARG A 75 -0.06 -28.55 -2.08
CA ARG A 75 -1.45 -28.96 -2.14
C ARG A 75 -2.12 -28.62 -0.81
N PHE A 76 -3.07 -27.72 -0.88
CA PHE A 76 -4.00 -27.49 0.22
C PHE A 76 -5.27 -28.26 -0.07
N GLY A 77 -5.73 -29.06 0.90
CA GLY A 77 -6.94 -29.85 0.78
C GLY A 77 -8.17 -28.95 0.74
N ARG A 78 -8.96 -28.96 1.81
CA ARG A 78 -10.23 -28.22 1.84
C ARG A 78 -10.06 -26.74 2.18
N PHE A 79 -9.16 -26.41 3.12
CA PHE A 79 -8.97 -25.04 3.59
C PHE A 79 -7.50 -24.74 3.87
N ALA A 80 -7.06 -23.53 3.49
CA ALA A 80 -5.78 -22.97 3.89
C ALA A 80 -5.95 -21.57 4.47
N TYR A 81 -5.50 -21.37 5.70
CA TYR A 81 -5.62 -20.08 6.38
C TYR A 81 -4.23 -19.47 6.58
N PHE A 82 -4.02 -18.29 6.03
CA PHE A 82 -2.83 -17.44 6.24
C PHE A 82 -3.24 -16.09 6.85
N SER A 83 -4.40 -16.04 7.50
CA SER A 83 -4.95 -14.78 8.00
C SER A 83 -4.03 -14.18 9.05
N ASP A 84 -3.77 -12.88 8.97
CA ASP A 84 -2.81 -12.18 9.84
C ASP A 84 -1.35 -12.68 9.75
N ALA A 85 -1.01 -13.55 8.79
CA ALA A 85 0.38 -13.99 8.59
C ALA A 85 1.27 -12.84 8.07
N ASN A 86 2.56 -12.92 8.36
CA ASN A 86 3.56 -11.93 7.95
C ASN A 86 4.71 -12.61 7.20
N PHE A 87 4.79 -12.37 5.90
CA PHE A 87 5.91 -12.76 5.04
C PHE A 87 6.86 -11.57 4.90
N GLU A 88 7.95 -11.53 5.67
CA GLU A 88 8.95 -10.45 5.56
C GLU A 88 9.80 -10.63 4.28
N GLY A 89 10.14 -11.88 3.97
CA GLY A 89 10.82 -12.24 2.72
C GLY A 89 9.87 -12.50 1.55
N SER A 90 10.43 -13.03 0.47
CA SER A 90 9.65 -13.43 -0.72
C SER A 90 8.86 -14.72 -0.46
N VAL A 91 7.68 -14.82 -1.05
CA VAL A 91 6.84 -16.02 -0.99
C VAL A 91 6.44 -16.49 -2.37
N PHE A 92 6.48 -17.82 -2.58
CA PHE A 92 6.22 -18.43 -3.87
C PHE A 92 5.15 -19.51 -3.75
N PHE A 93 3.92 -19.20 -4.18
CA PHE A 93 2.78 -20.13 -4.29
C PHE A 93 2.60 -20.68 -5.72
N LYS A 94 3.59 -20.51 -6.59
CA LYS A 94 3.50 -20.88 -8.02
C LYS A 94 3.21 -22.38 -8.24
N GLY A 95 2.48 -22.68 -9.29
CA GLY A 95 2.29 -24.04 -9.79
C GLY A 95 3.42 -24.47 -10.72
N THR A 96 3.43 -25.75 -11.10
CA THR A 96 4.24 -26.26 -12.20
C THR A 96 3.39 -26.15 -13.46
N ASP A 97 3.97 -25.72 -14.57
CA ASP A 97 3.28 -25.69 -15.87
C ASP A 97 2.61 -27.05 -16.19
N ARG A 98 1.41 -27.00 -16.78
CA ARG A 98 0.53 -28.14 -17.07
C ARG A 98 1.23 -29.23 -17.88
N ASP A 99 2.08 -28.83 -18.84
CA ASP A 99 2.81 -29.76 -19.71
C ASP A 99 3.92 -30.52 -18.96
N GLN A 100 4.59 -29.85 -18.02
CA GLN A 100 5.56 -30.50 -17.13
C GLN A 100 4.87 -31.35 -16.06
N GLN A 101 3.66 -30.96 -15.66
CA GLN A 101 2.85 -31.65 -14.67
C GLN A 101 2.40 -33.02 -15.18
N GLU A 102 1.90 -33.09 -16.42
CA GLU A 102 1.48 -34.35 -17.06
C GLU A 102 2.67 -35.31 -17.22
N THR A 103 3.84 -34.77 -17.57
CA THR A 103 5.09 -35.55 -17.69
C THR A 103 5.53 -36.10 -16.33
N ARG A 104 5.56 -35.28 -15.27
CA ARG A 104 5.92 -35.70 -13.91
C ARG A 104 4.95 -36.70 -13.29
N LEU A 105 3.64 -36.49 -13.47
CA LEU A 105 2.63 -37.43 -12.98
C LEU A 105 2.77 -38.78 -13.69
N THR A 106 3.08 -38.76 -14.98
CA THR A 106 3.34 -39.97 -15.77
C THR A 106 4.63 -40.68 -15.31
N GLU A 107 5.69 -39.95 -14.97
CA GLU A 107 6.94 -40.53 -14.44
C GLU A 107 6.79 -41.08 -13.01
N LEU A 108 6.09 -40.36 -12.13
CA LEU A 108 5.81 -40.81 -10.77
C LEU A 108 4.89 -42.02 -10.74
N ALA A 109 3.85 -42.05 -11.58
CA ALA A 109 2.99 -43.22 -11.75
C ALA A 109 3.78 -44.43 -12.27
N LYS A 110 4.75 -44.22 -13.18
CA LYS A 110 5.65 -45.27 -13.66
C LYS A 110 6.59 -45.80 -12.58
N GLN A 111 7.15 -44.93 -11.74
CA GLN A 111 8.02 -45.32 -10.63
C GLN A 111 7.26 -46.03 -9.50
N GLN A 112 5.99 -45.67 -9.26
CA GLN A 112 5.16 -46.25 -8.20
C GLN A 112 4.58 -47.63 -8.54
N ILE A 113 4.63 -48.05 -9.80
CA ILE A 113 4.28 -49.44 -10.21
C ILE A 113 5.36 -50.44 -9.73
N GLU A 114 6.54 -49.98 -9.31
CA GLU A 114 7.64 -50.86 -8.84
C GLU A 114 7.77 -50.99 -7.31
N GLU A 115 7.15 -50.13 -6.50
CA GLU A 115 7.26 -50.19 -5.03
C GLU A 115 5.88 -50.17 -4.34
N GLU A 116 5.24 -51.34 -4.26
CA GLU A 116 4.06 -51.56 -3.42
C GLU A 116 4.44 -51.66 -1.94
N GLY A 117 4.08 -50.63 -1.16
CA GLY A 117 4.13 -50.66 0.31
C GLY A 117 3.45 -49.44 0.91
N GLU A 118 2.22 -49.63 1.41
CA GLU A 118 1.45 -48.76 2.34
C GLU A 118 1.83 -47.27 2.43
N ARG A 119 1.66 -46.50 1.34
CA ARG A 119 1.32 -45.07 1.48
C ARG A 119 -0.19 -44.93 1.59
N GLU A 120 -0.64 -44.22 2.61
CA GLU A 120 -2.06 -44.08 2.97
C GLU A 120 -2.90 -43.73 1.72
N THR A 121 -4.01 -44.46 1.51
CA THR A 121 -4.88 -44.42 0.32
C THR A 121 -5.36 -43.01 -0.06
N TRP A 122 -5.41 -42.08 0.89
CA TRP A 122 -5.76 -40.68 0.62
C TRP A 122 -4.64 -39.89 -0.07
N ILE A 123 -3.36 -40.26 0.12
CA ILE A 123 -2.23 -39.65 -0.61
C ILE A 123 -2.33 -40.02 -2.09
N LYS A 124 -2.70 -41.28 -2.41
CA LYS A 124 -2.98 -41.71 -3.79
C LYS A 124 -4.18 -40.99 -4.39
N ALA A 125 -5.29 -40.90 -3.65
CA ALA A 125 -6.47 -40.14 -4.10
C ALA A 125 -6.14 -38.66 -4.36
N GLN A 126 -5.30 -38.03 -3.53
CA GLN A 126 -4.91 -36.64 -3.68
C GLN A 126 -3.93 -36.42 -4.85
N LEU A 127 -3.12 -37.42 -5.20
CA LEU A 127 -2.31 -37.45 -6.42
C LEU A 127 -3.16 -37.69 -7.68
N GLU A 128 -4.19 -38.52 -7.59
CA GLU A 128 -5.10 -38.94 -8.66
C GLU A 128 -6.21 -37.91 -8.99
N ASP A 129 -6.62 -37.06 -8.03
CA ASP A 129 -7.65 -36.01 -8.22
C ASP A 129 -7.22 -34.83 -9.13
N GLY A 130 -6.03 -34.92 -9.72
CA GLY A 130 -5.77 -34.28 -11.02
C GLY A 130 -5.24 -32.85 -11.04
N TYR A 131 -4.97 -32.15 -9.92
CA TYR A 131 -4.51 -30.75 -10.04
C TYR A 131 -3.54 -30.29 -8.94
N LEU A 132 -2.24 -30.40 -9.22
CA LEU A 132 -1.15 -29.83 -8.42
C LEU A 132 -1.24 -28.29 -8.26
N ASN A 133 -1.98 -27.64 -9.14
CA ASN A 133 -2.00 -26.18 -9.27
C ASN A 133 -3.24 -25.51 -8.66
N LYS A 134 -4.18 -26.28 -8.11
CA LYS A 134 -5.41 -25.73 -7.53
C LYS A 134 -5.18 -25.15 -6.13
N LEU A 135 -5.72 -23.97 -5.92
CA LEU A 135 -5.99 -23.40 -4.60
C LEU A 135 -7.51 -23.45 -4.44
N THR A 136 -7.98 -24.28 -3.50
CA THR A 136 -9.40 -24.45 -3.17
C THR A 136 -9.89 -23.21 -2.41
N SER A 137 -10.27 -23.36 -1.14
CA SER A 137 -10.59 -22.23 -0.27
C SER A 137 -9.34 -21.77 0.48
N ILE A 138 -8.84 -20.58 0.15
CA ILE A 138 -7.63 -20.00 0.75
C ILE A 138 -7.87 -18.58 1.27
N SER A 139 -7.34 -18.26 2.45
CA SER A 139 -7.49 -16.92 3.04
C SER A 139 -6.15 -16.29 3.40
N PHE A 140 -5.87 -15.14 2.78
CA PHE A 140 -4.81 -14.19 3.08
C PHE A 140 -5.36 -12.89 3.71
N CYS A 141 -6.48 -12.98 4.44
CA CYS A 141 -7.09 -11.82 5.08
C CYS A 141 -6.08 -11.15 6.03
N ARG A 142 -5.87 -9.84 5.90
CA ARG A 142 -4.91 -9.05 6.69
C ARG A 142 -3.45 -9.55 6.63
N THR A 143 -3.11 -10.43 5.69
CA THR A 143 -1.74 -10.92 5.50
C THR A 143 -0.84 -9.80 4.97
N ARG A 144 0.40 -9.77 5.42
CA ARG A 144 1.43 -8.89 4.87
C ARG A 144 2.42 -9.66 4.02
N PHE A 145 2.66 -9.16 2.82
CA PHE A 145 3.66 -9.63 1.88
C PHE A 145 4.73 -8.55 1.69
N GLY A 146 5.83 -8.67 2.42
CA GLY A 146 6.97 -7.74 2.42
C GLY A 146 7.91 -7.91 1.22
N GLY A 147 8.08 -9.16 0.76
CA GLY A 147 8.92 -9.49 -0.40
C GLY A 147 8.14 -9.70 -1.70
N LYS A 148 8.82 -10.28 -2.69
CA LYS A 148 8.20 -10.68 -3.95
C LYS A 148 7.16 -11.77 -3.69
N THR A 149 6.00 -11.66 -4.32
CA THR A 149 4.92 -12.63 -4.17
C THR A 149 4.53 -13.18 -5.53
N ASP A 150 4.52 -14.51 -5.63
CA ASP A 150 4.27 -15.20 -6.90
C ASP A 150 3.16 -16.24 -6.75
N PHE A 151 2.09 -16.07 -7.51
CA PHE A 151 0.98 -17.02 -7.63
C PHE A 151 0.89 -17.62 -9.04
N LYS A 152 1.92 -17.44 -9.88
CA LYS A 152 1.90 -17.86 -11.28
C LYS A 152 1.47 -19.32 -11.46
N ASP A 153 0.76 -19.60 -12.55
CA ASP A 153 0.31 -20.94 -12.97
C ASP A 153 -0.57 -21.63 -11.89
N ARG A 154 -1.34 -20.86 -11.10
CA ARG A 154 -2.32 -21.38 -10.13
C ARG A 154 -3.76 -21.21 -10.58
N ILE A 155 -4.60 -22.14 -10.17
CA ILE A 155 -6.04 -22.13 -10.42
C ILE A 155 -6.75 -21.84 -9.09
N PHE A 156 -7.44 -20.71 -8.99
CA PHE A 156 -8.32 -20.41 -7.86
C PHE A 156 -9.68 -21.07 -8.12
N GLU A 157 -9.88 -22.26 -7.54
CA GLU A 157 -11.06 -23.10 -7.80
C GLU A 157 -12.28 -22.63 -7.01
N ASP A 158 -12.07 -22.21 -5.76
CA ASP A 158 -13.10 -21.72 -4.86
C ASP A 158 -12.72 -20.29 -4.39
N PHE A 159 -13.25 -19.85 -3.26
CA PHE A 159 -13.01 -18.51 -2.74
C PHE A 159 -11.56 -18.26 -2.30
N ALA A 160 -10.99 -17.15 -2.77
CA ALA A 160 -9.66 -16.69 -2.38
C ALA A 160 -9.74 -15.32 -1.70
N ASN A 161 -9.57 -15.28 -0.38
CA ASN A 161 -9.70 -14.05 0.39
C ASN A 161 -8.37 -13.29 0.43
N PHE A 162 -8.31 -12.08 -0.11
CA PHE A 162 -7.20 -11.15 0.01
C PHE A 162 -7.62 -9.84 0.70
N SER A 163 -8.76 -9.85 1.40
CA SER A 163 -9.29 -8.65 2.05
C SER A 163 -8.27 -8.08 3.04
N HIS A 164 -8.02 -6.79 2.95
CA HIS A 164 -7.02 -6.08 3.76
C HIS A 164 -5.58 -6.63 3.68
N ALA A 165 -5.26 -7.49 2.70
CA ALA A 165 -3.90 -7.94 2.45
C ALA A 165 -3.03 -6.76 2.02
N LYS A 166 -1.75 -6.77 2.41
CA LYS A 166 -0.80 -5.71 2.08
C LYS A 166 0.36 -6.28 1.28
N PHE A 167 0.54 -5.76 0.08
CA PHE A 167 1.63 -6.12 -0.81
C PHE A 167 2.63 -4.96 -0.90
N ASP A 168 3.83 -5.16 -0.37
CA ASP A 168 4.91 -4.18 -0.46
C ASP A 168 5.59 -4.21 -1.85
N GLN A 169 5.34 -5.28 -2.64
CA GLN A 169 5.68 -5.44 -4.05
C GLN A 169 4.46 -5.97 -4.84
N PRO A 170 4.29 -5.62 -6.12
CA PRO A 170 3.16 -6.12 -6.90
C PRO A 170 3.19 -7.66 -7.02
N PRO A 171 2.12 -8.38 -6.61
CA PRO A 171 2.04 -9.82 -6.77
C PRO A 171 1.92 -10.21 -8.24
N ARG A 172 2.42 -11.40 -8.57
CA ARG A 172 2.32 -11.97 -9.92
C ARG A 172 1.20 -12.99 -10.00
N PHE A 173 0.24 -12.74 -10.89
CA PHE A 173 -0.85 -13.65 -11.23
C PHE A 173 -0.79 -14.07 -12.72
N GLU A 174 0.42 -14.23 -13.27
CA GLU A 174 0.58 -14.72 -14.65
C GLU A 174 -0.06 -16.11 -14.78
N ASN A 175 -0.79 -16.34 -15.87
CA ASN A 175 -1.45 -17.62 -16.17
C ASN A 175 -2.34 -18.16 -15.03
N CYS A 176 -2.87 -17.29 -14.16
CA CYS A 176 -3.81 -17.71 -13.14
C CYS A 176 -5.22 -17.87 -13.71
N GLU A 177 -5.91 -18.92 -13.29
CA GLU A 177 -7.32 -19.13 -13.60
C GLU A 177 -8.18 -18.85 -12.37
N GLY A 178 -9.44 -18.48 -12.57
CA GLY A 178 -10.39 -18.24 -11.49
C GLY A 178 -10.21 -16.92 -10.73
N MET A 179 -9.58 -15.93 -11.38
CA MET A 179 -9.31 -14.62 -10.79
C MET A 179 -10.58 -13.91 -10.29
N GLU A 180 -11.74 -14.18 -10.88
CA GLU A 180 -13.04 -13.65 -10.47
C GLU A 180 -13.50 -14.06 -9.07
N ARG A 181 -12.84 -15.07 -8.46
CA ARG A 181 -13.12 -15.55 -7.10
C ARG A 181 -12.30 -14.86 -6.02
N LEU A 182 -11.44 -13.91 -6.39
CA LEU A 182 -10.61 -13.15 -5.46
C LEU A 182 -11.42 -12.03 -4.79
N ASP A 183 -11.45 -12.03 -3.47
CA ASP A 183 -11.89 -10.87 -2.69
C ASP A 183 -10.70 -10.01 -2.31
N VAL A 184 -10.50 -8.90 -3.01
CA VAL A 184 -9.42 -7.93 -2.76
C VAL A 184 -9.92 -6.70 -1.99
N THR A 185 -11.04 -6.80 -1.26
CA THR A 185 -11.63 -5.67 -0.55
C THR A 185 -10.66 -5.06 0.46
N GLY A 186 -10.30 -3.79 0.25
CA GLY A 186 -9.35 -3.08 1.11
C GLY A 186 -7.90 -3.59 1.01
N ALA A 187 -7.58 -4.45 0.05
CA ALA A 187 -6.21 -4.85 -0.24
C ALA A 187 -5.37 -3.63 -0.67
N GLN A 188 -4.11 -3.60 -0.25
CA GLN A 188 -3.19 -2.50 -0.54
C GLN A 188 -2.04 -2.99 -1.40
N PHE A 189 -1.92 -2.42 -2.59
CA PHE A 189 -0.82 -2.72 -3.50
C PHE A 189 0.20 -1.58 -3.49
N SER A 190 1.46 -1.95 -3.32
CA SER A 190 2.58 -1.04 -3.33
C SER A 190 3.77 -1.63 -4.07
N PHE A 191 4.81 -0.83 -4.14
CA PHE A 191 6.10 -1.21 -4.68
C PHE A 191 7.17 -0.44 -3.92
N THR A 192 8.32 -1.06 -3.76
CA THR A 192 9.53 -0.42 -3.27
C THR A 192 10.65 -0.61 -4.27
N GLY A 193 11.49 0.39 -4.44
CA GLY A 193 12.65 0.32 -5.32
C GLY A 193 13.89 0.90 -4.69
N GLU A 194 15.01 0.74 -5.40
CA GLU A 194 16.28 1.29 -4.98
C GLU A 194 16.22 2.81 -4.89
N ARG A 195 16.95 3.35 -3.92
CA ARG A 195 17.11 4.78 -3.70
C ARG A 195 17.53 5.51 -4.98
N PRO A 196 16.99 6.71 -5.25
CA PRO A 196 17.58 7.62 -6.23
C PRO A 196 18.96 8.12 -5.75
N LYS A 197 20.01 7.87 -6.53
CA LYS A 197 21.40 8.26 -6.19
C LYS A 197 21.60 9.77 -6.02
N TYR A 198 20.80 10.59 -6.70
CA TYR A 198 21.01 12.04 -6.84
C TYR A 198 20.19 12.92 -5.90
N TRP A 199 19.51 12.35 -4.89
CA TRP A 199 18.51 13.09 -4.10
C TRP A 199 18.87 13.22 -2.61
N PRO A 200 19.28 14.40 -2.10
CA PRO A 200 19.82 14.56 -0.75
C PRO A 200 18.81 14.55 0.42
N TRP A 201 17.53 14.87 0.17
CA TRP A 201 16.53 15.11 1.24
C TRP A 201 15.41 14.05 1.34
N MET A 202 15.50 12.92 0.63
CA MET A 202 14.67 11.73 0.92
C MET A 202 15.35 10.86 1.97
N SER A 203 14.57 10.10 2.74
CA SER A 203 15.08 9.35 3.89
C SER A 203 16.20 8.37 3.51
N GLU A 204 17.10 8.10 4.47
CA GLU A 204 18.22 7.14 4.32
C GLU A 204 17.79 5.67 4.17
N ALA A 205 16.48 5.38 4.13
CA ALA A 205 15.98 4.04 3.99
C ALA A 205 16.44 3.42 2.64
N LYS A 206 17.00 2.20 2.72
CA LYS A 206 17.54 1.46 1.56
C LYS A 206 16.50 1.27 0.44
N ASN A 207 15.23 1.09 0.81
CA ASN A 207 14.11 0.89 -0.11
C ASN A 207 13.06 1.98 0.12
N GLN A 208 12.71 2.71 -0.94
CA GLN A 208 11.70 3.77 -0.89
C GLN A 208 10.37 3.25 -1.43
N ARG A 209 9.30 3.43 -0.65
CA ARG A 209 7.93 3.07 -1.04
C ARG A 209 7.39 4.09 -2.05
N GLY A 210 6.84 3.61 -3.16
CA GLY A 210 6.31 4.46 -4.21
C GLY A 210 7.37 5.04 -5.14
N TRP A 211 8.60 4.51 -5.10
CA TRP A 211 9.69 4.86 -6.02
C TRP A 211 10.35 3.61 -6.60
N THR A 212 10.78 3.67 -7.85
CA THR A 212 11.57 2.61 -8.49
C THR A 212 12.34 3.15 -9.69
N THR A 213 13.45 2.49 -10.00
CA THR A 213 14.21 2.64 -11.26
C THR A 213 14.07 1.41 -12.16
N ASP A 214 13.40 0.36 -11.68
CA ASP A 214 13.16 -0.87 -12.44
C ASP A 214 11.95 -0.70 -13.37
N SER A 215 12.22 -0.76 -14.68
CA SER A 215 11.21 -0.66 -15.75
C SER A 215 10.21 -1.83 -15.77
N ASN A 216 10.50 -2.93 -15.07
CA ASN A 216 9.57 -4.05 -14.94
C ASN A 216 8.40 -3.75 -13.99
N ILE A 217 8.60 -2.90 -12.98
CA ILE A 217 7.55 -2.59 -11.98
C ILE A 217 6.34 -1.90 -12.62
N PRO A 218 6.49 -0.83 -13.44
CA PRO A 218 5.37 -0.25 -14.18
C PRO A 218 4.60 -1.27 -15.01
N THR A 219 5.30 -2.17 -15.69
CA THR A 219 4.69 -3.23 -16.52
C THR A 219 3.89 -4.20 -15.66
N GLN A 220 4.44 -4.66 -14.53
CA GLN A 220 3.74 -5.52 -13.58
C GLN A 220 2.49 -4.85 -13.01
N LEU A 221 2.60 -3.58 -12.61
CA LEU A 221 1.46 -2.80 -12.10
C LEU A 221 0.37 -2.63 -13.16
N ARG A 222 0.74 -2.45 -14.43
CA ARG A 222 -0.21 -2.35 -15.54
C ARG A 222 -0.94 -3.66 -15.80
N ILE A 223 -0.22 -4.78 -15.80
CA ILE A 223 -0.82 -6.13 -15.94
C ILE A 223 -1.78 -6.38 -14.77
N LEU A 224 -1.33 -6.14 -13.54
CA LEU A 224 -2.14 -6.31 -12.34
C LEU A 224 -3.37 -5.41 -12.34
N ARG A 225 -3.23 -4.15 -12.77
CA ARG A 225 -4.36 -3.22 -12.91
C ARG A 225 -5.41 -3.77 -13.86
N LYS A 226 -5.00 -4.29 -15.02
CA LYS A 226 -5.92 -4.92 -15.99
C LYS A 226 -6.64 -6.11 -15.37
N GLN A 227 -5.93 -6.97 -14.63
CA GLN A 227 -6.55 -8.10 -13.94
C GLN A 227 -7.57 -7.64 -12.88
N MET A 228 -7.28 -6.56 -12.15
CA MET A 228 -8.22 -5.98 -11.18
C MET A 228 -9.45 -5.34 -11.84
N GLU A 229 -9.28 -4.74 -13.02
CA GLU A 229 -10.37 -4.24 -13.85
C GLU A 229 -11.29 -5.39 -14.31
N ASP A 230 -10.71 -6.50 -14.79
CA ASP A 230 -11.44 -7.68 -15.27
C ASP A 230 -12.34 -8.29 -14.17
N ILE A 231 -11.88 -8.29 -12.92
CA ILE A 231 -12.67 -8.79 -11.76
C ILE A 231 -13.55 -7.70 -11.11
N LYS A 232 -13.62 -6.50 -11.70
CA LYS A 232 -14.39 -5.33 -11.21
C LYS A 232 -13.97 -4.85 -9.81
N ALA A 233 -12.72 -5.06 -9.43
CA ALA A 233 -12.13 -4.56 -8.20
C ALA A 233 -11.70 -3.09 -8.34
N HIS A 234 -12.68 -2.21 -8.49
CA HIS A 234 -12.44 -0.82 -8.89
C HIS A 234 -11.55 0.00 -7.94
N ASP A 235 -11.64 -0.24 -6.62
CA ASP A 235 -10.79 0.49 -5.66
C ASP A 235 -9.33 0.07 -5.79
N ALA A 236 -9.08 -1.23 -5.98
CA ALA A 236 -7.75 -1.78 -6.26
C ALA A 236 -7.21 -1.27 -7.61
N GLU A 237 -8.05 -1.25 -8.65
CA GLU A 237 -7.72 -0.73 -9.98
C GLU A 237 -7.27 0.74 -9.91
N ARG A 238 -8.04 1.60 -9.23
CA ARG A 238 -7.69 3.02 -9.02
C ARG A 238 -6.35 3.16 -8.32
N ASP A 239 -6.15 2.40 -7.24
CA ASP A 239 -4.94 2.51 -6.44
C ASP A 239 -3.71 2.01 -7.22
N LEU A 240 -3.86 0.95 -8.01
CA LEU A 240 -2.84 0.46 -8.94
C LEU A 240 -2.53 1.45 -10.06
N PHE A 241 -3.53 2.17 -10.59
CA PHE A 241 -3.27 3.22 -11.58
C PHE A 241 -2.37 4.31 -11.01
N ILE A 242 -2.63 4.75 -9.78
CA ILE A 242 -1.78 5.73 -9.09
C ILE A 242 -0.37 5.16 -8.93
N ALA A 243 -0.24 3.92 -8.46
CA ALA A 243 1.06 3.26 -8.30
C ALA A 243 1.83 3.13 -9.64
N GLU A 244 1.15 2.75 -10.73
CA GLU A 244 1.73 2.66 -12.07
C GLU A 244 2.31 4.01 -12.50
N ARG A 245 1.54 5.10 -12.35
CA ARG A 245 2.02 6.46 -12.69
C ARG A 245 3.21 6.90 -11.83
N GLN A 246 3.24 6.51 -10.56
CA GLN A 246 4.38 6.78 -9.68
C GLN A 246 5.64 6.02 -10.17
N ALA A 247 5.48 4.74 -10.50
CA ALA A 247 6.58 3.90 -10.97
C ALA A 247 7.14 4.40 -12.32
N GLU A 248 6.28 4.73 -13.29
CA GLU A 248 6.71 5.27 -14.60
C GLU A 248 7.52 6.56 -14.45
N ARG A 249 7.09 7.48 -13.57
CA ARG A 249 7.84 8.71 -13.29
C ARG A 249 9.21 8.40 -12.68
N GLY A 250 9.27 7.45 -11.75
CA GLY A 250 10.53 7.01 -11.15
C GLY A 250 11.54 6.55 -12.20
N VAL A 251 11.08 5.72 -13.14
CA VAL A 251 11.89 5.21 -14.25
C VAL A 251 12.35 6.35 -15.18
N LEU A 252 11.42 7.18 -15.68
CA LEU A 252 11.73 8.31 -16.58
C LEU A 252 12.76 9.27 -15.97
N ILE A 253 12.61 9.59 -14.69
CA ILE A 253 13.53 10.49 -13.98
C ILE A 253 14.90 9.86 -13.79
N SER A 254 14.96 8.54 -13.59
CA SER A 254 16.22 7.82 -13.44
C SER A 254 17.03 7.74 -14.74
N GLU A 255 16.36 7.77 -15.90
CA GLU A 255 17.02 7.76 -17.21
C GLU A 255 17.63 9.12 -17.58
N SER A 256 17.12 10.23 -17.04
CA SER A 256 17.56 11.58 -17.37
C SER A 256 17.61 12.50 -16.13
N PRO A 257 18.51 12.21 -15.17
CA PRO A 257 18.56 12.93 -13.89
C PRO A 257 18.91 14.42 -14.06
N ASP A 258 19.73 14.76 -15.04
CA ASP A 258 20.22 16.13 -15.29
C ASP A 258 19.34 16.94 -16.25
N ALA A 259 18.18 16.39 -16.66
CA ALA A 259 17.28 17.11 -17.54
C ALA A 259 16.76 18.41 -16.86
N PRO A 260 16.71 19.54 -17.59
CA PRO A 260 16.21 20.79 -17.05
C PRO A 260 14.75 20.62 -16.59
N GLY A 261 14.47 21.00 -15.34
CA GLY A 261 13.14 20.93 -14.73
C GLY A 261 12.87 19.67 -13.89
N THR A 262 13.75 18.66 -13.89
CA THR A 262 13.61 17.44 -13.09
C THR A 262 13.39 17.72 -11.60
N PHE A 263 14.14 18.68 -11.04
CA PHE A 263 13.97 19.12 -9.65
C PHE A 263 12.54 19.63 -9.37
N GLY A 264 11.99 20.47 -10.25
CA GLY A 264 10.65 21.04 -10.07
C GLY A 264 9.56 19.97 -10.12
N VAL A 265 9.66 19.03 -11.06
CA VAL A 265 8.73 17.89 -11.18
C VAL A 265 8.78 17.02 -9.92
N LEU A 266 9.98 16.73 -9.41
CA LEU A 266 10.16 15.94 -8.21
C LEU A 266 9.64 16.63 -6.95
N LEU A 267 9.89 17.94 -6.81
CA LEU A 267 9.35 18.74 -5.70
C LEU A 267 7.82 18.74 -5.74
N LEU A 268 7.22 18.97 -6.91
CA LEU A 268 5.76 18.92 -7.08
C LEU A 268 5.20 17.54 -6.75
N PHE A 269 5.88 16.47 -7.17
CA PHE A 269 5.48 15.11 -6.85
C PHE A 269 5.57 14.82 -5.35
N TYR A 270 6.67 15.19 -4.71
CA TYR A 270 6.84 15.05 -3.26
C TYR A 270 5.75 15.80 -2.49
N LEU A 271 5.45 17.04 -2.88
CA LEU A 271 4.37 17.82 -2.30
C LEU A 271 3.01 17.15 -2.55
N TYR A 272 2.73 16.67 -3.76
CA TYR A 272 1.48 15.97 -4.06
C TYR A 272 1.31 14.69 -3.22
N GLN A 273 2.38 13.93 -3.01
CA GLN A 273 2.36 12.75 -2.14
C GLN A 273 2.12 13.14 -0.67
N LYS A 274 2.84 14.14 -0.13
CA LYS A 274 2.71 14.55 1.28
C LYS A 274 1.42 15.27 1.61
N LEU A 275 0.88 16.04 0.66
CA LEU A 275 -0.30 16.86 0.88
C LEU A 275 -1.60 16.08 0.65
N SER A 276 -1.64 15.12 -0.29
CA SER A 276 -2.89 14.44 -0.68
C SER A 276 -2.80 12.92 -0.84
N ASP A 277 -1.66 12.31 -0.54
CA ASP A 277 -1.37 10.90 -0.86
C ASP A 277 -1.68 10.59 -2.33
N CYS A 278 -1.19 11.48 -3.20
CA CYS A 278 -1.45 11.45 -4.63
C CYS A 278 -2.95 11.45 -5.00
N GLY A 279 -3.77 12.12 -4.21
CA GLY A 279 -5.22 12.24 -4.41
C GLY A 279 -6.03 11.08 -3.85
N ARG A 280 -5.42 10.18 -3.07
CA ARG A 280 -6.12 9.11 -2.33
C ARG A 280 -6.78 9.61 -1.05
N SER A 281 -6.20 10.63 -0.42
CA SER A 281 -6.65 11.11 0.89
C SER A 281 -7.20 12.53 0.81
N ALA A 282 -8.51 12.67 1.07
CA ALA A 282 -9.12 13.98 1.32
C ALA A 282 -8.80 14.50 2.74
N ARG A 283 -8.40 13.62 3.67
CA ARG A 283 -8.10 14.00 5.05
C ARG A 283 -6.81 14.81 5.16
N LEU A 284 -5.77 14.43 4.42
CA LEU A 284 -4.48 15.12 4.48
C LEU A 284 -4.57 16.60 4.06
N PRO A 285 -5.19 16.96 2.91
CA PRO A 285 -5.34 18.37 2.54
C PRO A 285 -6.14 19.17 3.58
N ALA A 286 -7.19 18.57 4.16
CA ALA A 286 -8.01 19.22 5.19
C ALA A 286 -7.21 19.49 6.47
N VAL A 287 -6.42 18.51 6.95
CA VAL A 287 -5.53 18.69 8.11
C VAL A 287 -4.48 19.76 7.83
N TRP A 288 -3.86 19.75 6.65
CA TRP A 288 -2.90 20.77 6.25
C TRP A 288 -3.54 22.16 6.16
N LEU A 289 -4.81 22.26 5.74
CA LEU A 289 -5.54 23.52 5.67
C LEU A 289 -5.79 24.10 7.07
N LEU A 290 -6.14 23.27 8.04
CA LEU A 290 -6.27 23.67 9.45
C LEU A 290 -4.93 24.08 10.05
N TRP A 291 -3.90 23.25 9.88
CA TRP A 291 -2.55 23.52 10.41
C TRP A 291 -1.96 24.81 9.84
N LYS A 292 -2.08 25.01 8.53
CA LYS A 292 -1.71 26.25 7.84
C LYS A 292 -2.42 27.45 8.48
N SER A 293 -3.74 27.37 8.60
CA SER A 293 -4.55 28.48 9.12
C SER A 293 -4.13 28.85 10.54
N TYR A 294 -3.86 27.85 11.38
CA TYR A 294 -3.33 28.06 12.72
C TYR A 294 -1.93 28.71 12.73
N ALA A 295 -1.01 28.26 11.86
CA ALA A 295 0.33 28.82 11.76
C ALA A 295 0.32 30.29 11.30
N PHE A 296 -0.50 30.64 10.31
CA PHE A 296 -0.65 32.03 9.86
C PHE A 296 -1.29 32.92 10.93
N PHE A 297 -2.27 32.42 11.67
CA PHE A 297 -2.87 33.14 12.79
C PHE A 297 -1.82 33.53 13.84
N LEU A 298 -0.95 32.59 14.24
CA LEU A 298 0.17 32.87 15.13
C LEU A 298 1.18 33.85 14.52
N GLY A 299 1.47 33.70 13.23
CA GLY A 299 2.35 34.60 12.49
C GLY A 299 1.85 36.05 12.48
N TYR A 300 0.55 36.27 12.29
CA TYR A 300 -0.04 37.61 12.33
C TYR A 300 -0.05 38.21 13.73
N LEU A 301 -0.31 37.40 14.77
CA LEU A 301 -0.17 37.85 16.16
C LEU A 301 1.26 38.30 16.47
N LEU A 302 2.26 37.58 15.96
CA LEU A 302 3.67 37.95 16.10
C LEU A 302 3.99 39.24 15.33
N LEU A 303 3.55 39.37 14.08
CA LEU A 303 3.73 40.59 13.29
C LEU A 303 3.05 41.81 13.92
N ALA A 304 1.94 41.62 14.64
CA ALA A 304 1.32 42.69 15.41
C ALA A 304 2.25 43.26 16.49
N GLN A 305 3.08 42.43 17.13
CA GLN A 305 4.04 42.88 18.15
C GLN A 305 5.11 43.81 17.56
N PHE A 306 5.41 43.68 16.27
CA PHE A 306 6.36 44.51 15.54
C PHE A 306 5.72 45.76 14.90
N GLY A 307 4.47 46.08 15.24
CA GLY A 307 3.79 47.28 14.75
C GLY A 307 3.30 47.20 13.30
N CYS A 308 3.22 45.99 12.72
CA CYS A 308 2.67 45.80 11.38
C CYS A 308 1.13 45.90 11.30
N ILE A 309 0.45 46.01 12.44
CA ILE A 309 -1.01 46.11 12.55
C ILE A 309 -1.33 47.36 13.38
N LYS A 310 -2.07 48.31 12.78
CA LYS A 310 -2.46 49.61 13.34
C LYS A 310 -3.86 49.53 13.94
N TRP A 311 -4.09 48.56 14.81
CA TRP A 311 -5.42 48.26 15.35
C TRP A 311 -5.97 49.40 16.22
N GLU A 312 -7.20 49.84 15.92
CA GLU A 312 -7.81 51.02 16.53
C GLU A 312 -8.28 50.76 17.98
N LYS A 313 -7.58 51.36 18.95
CA LYS A 313 -7.72 51.06 20.39
C LYS A 313 -8.94 51.64 21.10
N GLN A 314 -9.82 52.41 20.44
CA GLN A 314 -10.67 53.34 21.20
C GLN A 314 -11.75 52.70 22.11
N LYS A 315 -12.15 51.43 21.93
CA LYS A 315 -13.14 50.74 22.81
C LYS A 315 -13.02 49.20 22.94
N ALA A 316 -11.95 48.57 22.46
CA ALA A 316 -11.93 47.12 22.25
C ALA A 316 -10.97 46.37 23.20
N THR A 317 -11.31 45.13 23.55
CA THR A 317 -10.54 44.24 24.42
C THR A 317 -9.46 43.47 23.66
N LEU A 318 -8.51 42.84 24.38
CA LEU A 318 -7.55 41.91 23.78
C LEU A 318 -8.27 40.75 23.05
N GLY A 319 -9.44 40.32 23.55
CA GLY A 319 -10.26 39.28 22.92
C GLY A 319 -10.78 39.72 21.54
N ASP A 320 -11.21 40.97 21.42
CA ASP A 320 -11.71 41.53 20.16
C ASP A 320 -10.58 41.64 19.12
N PHE A 321 -9.38 42.04 19.56
CA PHE A 321 -8.20 42.05 18.69
C PHE A 321 -7.85 40.67 18.14
N VAL A 322 -7.85 39.66 19.02
CA VAL A 322 -7.58 38.27 18.64
C VAL A 322 -8.67 37.74 17.69
N ALA A 323 -9.93 38.11 17.92
CA ALA A 323 -11.04 37.75 17.03
C ALA A 323 -10.94 38.43 15.65
N ASP A 324 -10.48 39.68 15.58
CA ASP A 324 -10.25 40.40 14.31
C ASP A 324 -9.10 39.72 13.51
N ILE A 325 -8.00 39.35 14.16
CA ILE A 325 -6.91 38.59 13.52
C ILE A 325 -7.36 37.20 13.09
N PHE A 326 -8.17 36.53 13.91
CA PHE A 326 -8.74 35.22 13.55
C PHE A 326 -9.61 35.34 12.30
N SER A 327 -10.48 36.34 12.24
CA SER A 327 -11.35 36.63 11.09
C SER A 327 -10.55 36.95 9.84
N PHE A 328 -9.49 37.76 9.97
CA PHE A 328 -8.56 38.07 8.88
C PHE A 328 -7.88 36.79 8.37
N THR A 329 -7.39 35.96 9.28
CA THR A 329 -6.78 34.67 8.94
C THR A 329 -7.77 33.75 8.23
N LEU A 330 -9.00 33.66 8.71
CA LEU A 330 -10.04 32.80 8.14
C LEU A 330 -10.45 33.28 6.74
N GLY A 331 -10.53 34.61 6.54
CA GLY A 331 -10.77 35.21 5.23
C GLY A 331 -9.74 34.77 4.18
N HIS A 332 -8.47 34.68 4.57
CA HIS A 332 -7.38 34.19 3.72
C HIS A 332 -7.16 32.66 3.77
N ALA A 333 -7.96 31.91 4.54
CA ALA A 333 -7.87 30.46 4.60
C ALA A 333 -8.37 29.81 3.30
N LEU A 334 -9.45 30.36 2.72
CA LEU A 334 -10.03 29.93 1.46
C LEU A 334 -10.13 31.10 0.47
N PRO A 335 -9.73 30.95 -0.81
CA PRO A 335 -9.64 32.05 -1.77
C PRO A 335 -10.95 32.81 -2.00
N PHE A 336 -12.07 32.10 -1.87
CA PHE A 336 -13.40 32.65 -2.12
C PHE A 336 -13.98 33.38 -0.91
N LEU A 337 -13.51 33.06 0.32
CA LEU A 337 -13.94 33.77 1.52
C LEU A 337 -13.38 35.19 1.55
N SER A 338 -12.14 35.39 1.05
CA SER A 338 -11.52 36.72 1.00
C SER A 338 -12.15 37.68 -0.02
N SER A 339 -12.92 37.14 -0.98
CA SER A 339 -13.54 37.90 -2.07
C SER A 339 -14.98 38.31 -1.74
N LEU A 340 -15.55 37.81 -0.66
CA LEU A 340 -16.96 37.93 -0.33
C LEU A 340 -17.11 38.74 0.96
N SER A 341 -17.15 40.07 0.87
CA SER A 341 -18.03 40.98 1.64
C SER A 341 -17.40 42.34 2.02
N LYS A 342 -18.27 43.35 2.20
CA LYS A 342 -17.99 44.62 2.90
C LYS A 342 -17.39 44.43 4.29
N VAL A 343 -17.66 43.28 4.95
CA VAL A 343 -17.13 42.93 6.27
C VAL A 343 -15.61 42.85 6.25
N GLN A 344 -15.01 42.49 5.11
CA GLN A 344 -13.57 42.41 4.98
C GLN A 344 -12.91 43.78 4.78
N GLU A 345 -13.55 44.70 4.07
CA GLU A 345 -13.06 46.09 3.97
C GLU A 345 -13.08 46.76 5.34
N ASP A 346 -14.19 46.64 6.08
CA ASP A 346 -14.31 47.17 7.45
C ASP A 346 -13.25 46.56 8.38
N LEU A 347 -13.02 45.24 8.29
CA LEU A 347 -11.99 44.54 9.06
C LEU A 347 -10.57 45.04 8.71
N LEU A 348 -10.27 45.22 7.43
CA LEU A 348 -8.97 45.68 6.97
C LEU A 348 -8.72 47.14 7.38
N THR A 349 -9.72 48.01 7.28
CA THR A 349 -9.65 49.39 7.76
C THR A 349 -9.44 49.42 9.28
N LYS A 350 -10.09 48.53 10.03
CA LYS A 350 -9.93 48.42 11.49
C LYS A 350 -8.55 47.90 11.91
N LEU A 351 -7.94 47.02 11.11
CA LEU A 351 -6.62 46.44 11.39
C LEU A 351 -5.45 47.31 10.90
N PHE A 352 -5.58 47.99 9.77
CA PHE A 352 -4.46 48.70 9.12
C PHE A 352 -4.68 50.20 8.96
N GLY A 353 -5.90 50.69 9.13
CA GLY A 353 -6.26 52.08 8.91
C GLY A 353 -6.40 52.46 7.43
N SER A 354 -6.91 53.67 7.20
CA SER A 354 -7.05 54.26 5.88
C SER A 354 -5.88 55.21 5.59
N GLY A 355 -5.26 55.06 4.42
CA GLY A 355 -4.24 55.94 3.89
C GLY A 355 -4.81 57.25 3.30
N PRO A 356 -3.93 58.14 2.79
CA PRO A 356 -4.28 59.51 2.39
C PRO A 356 -5.35 59.65 1.29
N GLN A 357 -5.61 58.59 0.52
CA GLN A 357 -6.57 58.55 -0.58
C GLN A 357 -7.72 57.55 -0.34
N GLY A 358 -7.91 57.07 0.89
CA GLY A 358 -8.95 56.08 1.23
C GLY A 358 -8.57 54.63 0.89
N GLN A 359 -7.36 54.36 0.40
CA GLN A 359 -6.80 53.01 0.30
C GLN A 359 -6.35 52.49 1.67
N ILE A 360 -6.49 51.19 1.89
CA ILE A 360 -6.04 50.52 3.13
C ILE A 360 -4.50 50.59 3.21
N ASP A 361 -3.97 51.10 4.33
CA ASP A 361 -2.53 51.26 4.56
C ASP A 361 -1.89 49.97 5.12
N MET A 362 -2.03 48.87 4.37
CA MET A 362 -1.53 47.55 4.76
C MET A 362 -0.04 47.41 4.44
N PRO A 363 0.83 47.10 5.41
CA PRO A 363 2.26 46.91 5.15
C PRO A 363 2.53 45.80 4.14
N LEU A 364 3.56 45.99 3.32
CA LEU A 364 3.97 45.06 2.25
C LEU A 364 4.16 43.62 2.76
N ILE A 365 4.76 43.45 3.93
CA ILE A 365 4.95 42.12 4.55
C ILE A 365 3.62 41.40 4.82
N MET A 366 2.59 42.15 5.23
CA MET A 366 1.25 41.59 5.48
C MET A 366 0.57 41.23 4.16
N GLN A 367 0.72 42.05 3.11
CA GLN A 367 0.20 41.75 1.78
C GLN A 367 0.82 40.48 1.20
N PHE A 368 2.15 40.32 1.34
CA PHE A 368 2.85 39.12 0.91
C PHE A 368 2.39 37.88 1.70
N ALA A 369 2.33 37.97 3.02
CA ALA A 369 1.91 36.86 3.88
C ALA A 369 0.48 36.41 3.56
N SER A 370 -0.46 37.34 3.42
CA SER A 370 -1.86 37.02 3.12
C SER A 370 -2.05 36.45 1.72
N THR A 371 -1.29 36.93 0.73
CA THR A 371 -1.30 36.38 -0.63
C THR A 371 -0.76 34.95 -0.66
N ILE A 372 0.37 34.69 0.02
CA ILE A 372 0.93 33.34 0.14
C ILE A 372 -0.06 32.41 0.85
N GLN A 373 -0.69 32.90 1.93
CA GLN A 373 -1.71 32.14 2.64
C GLN A 373 -2.85 31.74 1.68
N SER A 374 -3.40 32.68 0.90
CA SER A 374 -4.47 32.41 -0.05
C SER A 374 -4.06 31.41 -1.13
N LEU A 375 -2.85 31.52 -1.69
CA LEU A 375 -2.34 30.60 -2.71
C LEU A 375 -2.22 29.16 -2.19
N ILE A 376 -1.65 28.98 -1.00
CA ILE A 376 -1.55 27.65 -0.37
C ILE A 376 -2.96 27.12 -0.05
N GLY A 377 -3.89 28.00 0.37
CA GLY A 377 -5.29 27.63 0.60
C GLY A 377 -5.98 27.13 -0.66
N ALA A 378 -5.79 27.82 -1.79
CA ALA A 378 -6.30 27.41 -3.10
C ALA A 378 -5.78 26.03 -3.50
N LEU A 379 -4.47 25.80 -3.36
CA LEU A 379 -3.84 24.54 -3.69
C LEU A 379 -4.39 23.39 -2.83
N LEU A 380 -4.49 23.57 -1.51
CA LEU A 380 -5.01 22.54 -0.60
C LEU A 380 -6.49 22.24 -0.86
N LEU A 381 -7.29 23.28 -1.15
CA LEU A 381 -8.69 23.10 -1.53
C LEU A 381 -8.82 22.34 -2.85
N PHE A 382 -7.99 22.66 -3.85
CA PHE A 382 -7.94 21.94 -5.11
C PHE A 382 -7.62 20.45 -4.89
N LEU A 383 -6.60 20.15 -4.09
CA LEU A 383 -6.22 18.78 -3.75
C LEU A 383 -7.32 18.03 -2.99
N PHE A 384 -8.01 18.73 -2.08
CA PHE A 384 -9.16 18.19 -1.35
C PHE A 384 -10.30 17.81 -2.30
N LEU A 385 -10.69 18.73 -3.19
CA LEU A 385 -11.74 18.50 -4.18
C LEU A 385 -11.35 17.40 -5.17
N GLN A 386 -10.08 17.34 -5.58
CA GLN A 386 -9.57 16.26 -6.42
C GLN A 386 -9.70 14.90 -5.73
N ALA A 387 -9.38 14.81 -4.44
CA ALA A 387 -9.55 13.59 -3.66
C ALA A 387 -11.03 13.19 -3.52
N ILE A 388 -11.94 14.15 -3.29
CA ILE A 388 -13.39 13.91 -3.29
C ILE A 388 -13.87 13.41 -4.64
N ARG A 389 -13.47 14.06 -5.73
CA ARG A 389 -13.81 13.63 -7.10
C ARG A 389 -13.36 12.19 -7.35
N ASN A 390 -12.13 11.86 -6.93
CA ASN A 390 -11.58 10.51 -7.06
C ASN A 390 -12.30 9.48 -6.18
N HIS A 391 -12.83 9.90 -5.01
CA HIS A 391 -13.60 9.05 -4.11
C HIS A 391 -14.99 8.73 -4.67
N PHE A 392 -15.71 9.75 -5.16
CA PHE A 392 -17.08 9.62 -5.66
C PHE A 392 -17.19 9.33 -7.16
N ARG A 393 -16.06 9.27 -7.89
CA ARG A 393 -16.01 9.07 -9.35
C ARG A 393 -16.88 10.07 -10.12
N LEU A 394 -16.92 11.31 -9.67
CA LEU A 394 -17.60 12.38 -10.39
C LEU A 394 -16.84 12.61 -11.72
N ARG A 395 -17.52 12.36 -12.84
CA ARG A 395 -17.00 12.56 -14.19
C ARG A 395 -16.90 14.04 -14.53
#